data_AF-A0A5S3X5E4-F1
#
_entry.id   AF-A0A5S3X5E4-F1
#
_cell.length_a   1.000
_cell.length_b   1.000
_cell.length_c   1.000
_cell.angle_alpha   90.00
_cell.angle_beta   90.00
_cell.angle_gamma   90.00
#
_symmetry.space_group_name_H-M   'P 1'
#
loop_
_entity.id
_entity.type
_entity.pdbx_description
1 polymer ?
#
loop_
_entity_poly.entity_id
_entity_poly.type
_entity_poly.pdbx_seq_one_letter_code
_entity_poly.pdbx_strand_id
1 'polypeptide(L)'
;MKPINSLARIFAPLCISACSVSAHQLAEEHDNEVGLDSYHKIIVNCHNDPLALRRMLDYLHSLSLEMTVKFSGQCEGPILIERDGLTLTGSDQDNATISMHGSSQQQTAIVVSSAVSSLRNFSIDIPDRSRALRIEANATVTIDGLKTAFIFNPKAPFYPFVTDDNSTLFAKNQNRFQLQVSGSSAANLMEGNRQVALNVLDTSMARTTSSNQFDDVEVSGNGYFLGDNQSSIKLLKIWSKAVAEVDNQSTVKEIMMGGQTLFAAYNQSSTTGPYWLWGNVVFELKNASASGWRSVDKPNSIISGLNATVNGTFYPNWDWHGQDGQ
;
A
#
# COMPACT_ATOMS: atom_id res chain seq x y z
N MET A 1 39.73 -53.65 8.15
CA MET A 1 39.84 -52.43 8.99
C MET A 1 39.24 -51.26 8.21
N LYS A 2 38.30 -50.52 8.82
CA LYS A 2 37.82 -49.16 8.44
C LYS A 2 38.97 -48.13 8.57
N PRO A 3 38.88 -46.86 8.09
CA PRO A 3 37.71 -46.06 7.67
C PRO A 3 37.82 -45.51 6.21
N ILE A 4 36.78 -45.19 5.43
CA ILE A 4 35.73 -44.14 5.44
C ILE A 4 36.26 -42.71 5.61
N ASN A 5 36.45 -41.99 4.49
CA ASN A 5 36.52 -40.52 4.45
C ASN A 5 35.31 -39.97 3.69
N SER A 6 34.42 -39.36 4.47
CA SER A 6 33.24 -38.59 4.06
C SER A 6 33.67 -37.15 3.78
N LEU A 7 33.44 -36.66 2.56
CA LEU A 7 33.50 -35.23 2.23
C LEU A 7 32.17 -34.60 2.65
N ALA A 8 32.14 -34.06 3.87
CA ALA A 8 31.04 -33.27 4.37
C ALA A 8 31.00 -31.91 3.66
N ARG A 9 29.87 -31.63 2.99
CA ARG A 9 29.51 -30.31 2.49
C ARG A 9 29.29 -29.38 3.69
N ILE A 10 30.03 -28.29 3.73
CA ILE A 10 29.82 -27.18 4.67
C ILE A 10 28.58 -26.42 4.20
N PHE A 11 27.45 -26.66 4.88
CA PHE A 11 26.32 -25.73 4.87
C PHE A 11 26.61 -24.64 5.90
N ALA A 12 26.84 -23.41 5.44
CA ALA A 12 26.78 -22.23 6.29
C ALA A 12 25.30 -21.84 6.47
N PRO A 13 24.78 -21.73 7.70
CA PRO A 13 23.45 -21.17 7.92
C PRO A 13 23.55 -19.64 7.84
N LEU A 14 22.84 -19.04 6.89
CA LEU A 14 22.49 -17.62 6.94
C LEU A 14 21.51 -17.43 8.11
N CYS A 15 22.01 -16.87 9.21
CA CYS A 15 21.20 -16.39 10.31
C CYS A 15 20.32 -15.23 9.84
N ILE A 16 19.04 -15.52 9.57
CA ILE A 16 18.00 -14.49 9.47
C ILE A 16 17.63 -14.13 10.90
N SER A 17 18.08 -12.97 11.35
CA SER A 17 17.69 -12.37 12.63
C SER A 17 16.20 -12.04 12.58
N ALA A 18 15.38 -12.88 13.21
CA ALA A 18 13.98 -12.57 13.50
C ALA A 18 13.94 -11.53 14.63
N CYS A 19 13.70 -10.26 14.29
CA CYS A 19 13.24 -9.29 15.27
C CYS A 19 11.85 -9.69 15.74
N SER A 20 11.79 -10.29 16.92
CA SER A 20 10.56 -10.57 17.64
C SER A 20 10.08 -9.27 18.28
N VAL A 21 9.03 -8.66 17.74
CA VAL A 21 8.30 -7.59 18.41
C VAL A 21 7.41 -8.25 19.45
N SER A 22 7.86 -8.27 20.70
CA SER A 22 7.05 -8.71 21.83
C SER A 22 6.06 -7.60 22.20
N ALA A 23 4.77 -7.90 22.08
CA ALA A 23 3.72 -7.09 22.68
C ALA A 23 3.80 -7.26 24.20
N HIS A 24 4.15 -6.20 24.93
CA HIS A 24 3.93 -6.15 26.38
C HIS A 24 2.57 -5.54 26.66
N GLN A 25 1.70 -6.34 27.27
CA GLN A 25 0.53 -5.89 28.01
C GLN A 25 1.01 -5.03 29.19
N LEU A 26 0.65 -3.76 29.21
CA LEU A 26 0.69 -2.96 30.42
C LEU A 26 -0.64 -3.12 31.15
N ALA A 27 -0.57 -3.73 32.33
CA ALA A 27 -1.64 -3.80 33.30
C ALA A 27 -1.86 -2.42 33.94
N GLU A 28 -3.10 -2.18 34.35
CA GLU A 28 -3.58 -1.01 35.09
C GLU A 28 -2.79 -0.77 36.39
N GLU A 29 -2.44 0.49 36.64
CA GLU A 29 -2.32 1.00 38.00
C GLU A 29 -2.89 2.42 38.04
N HIS A 30 -3.82 2.63 38.97
CA HIS A 30 -4.66 3.83 39.12
C HIS A 30 -3.98 4.84 40.06
N ASP A 31 -4.36 6.10 39.89
CA ASP A 31 -4.17 7.27 40.78
C ASP A 31 -2.82 8.01 40.83
N ASN A 32 -2.75 9.10 40.05
CA ASN A 32 -2.91 10.45 40.62
C ASN A 32 -3.23 11.46 39.50
N GLU A 33 -4.44 12.02 39.53
CA GLU A 33 -4.87 13.13 38.69
C GLU A 33 -4.00 14.38 38.91
N VAL A 34 -3.17 14.70 37.93
CA VAL A 34 -2.80 16.07 37.58
C VAL A 34 -2.99 16.18 36.08
N GLY A 35 -4.11 16.81 35.66
CA GLY A 35 -4.48 16.96 34.25
C GLY A 35 -3.42 17.68 33.44
N LEU A 36 -2.75 16.94 32.55
CA LEU A 36 -1.77 17.42 31.56
C LEU A 36 -2.37 17.49 30.14
N ASP A 37 -3.69 17.61 30.06
CA ASP A 37 -4.49 17.28 28.88
C ASP A 37 -4.61 18.39 27.82
N SER A 38 -3.84 19.49 27.90
CA SER A 38 -4.09 20.66 27.02
C SER A 38 -2.91 21.33 26.31
N TYR A 39 -1.67 20.82 26.41
CA TYR A 39 -0.51 21.56 25.87
C TYR A 39 -0.07 21.20 24.44
N HIS A 40 -0.69 20.22 23.78
CA HIS A 40 -0.21 19.70 22.48
C HIS A 40 -1.22 19.86 21.33
N LYS A 41 -2.28 20.65 21.52
CA LYS A 41 -3.31 20.88 20.50
C LYS A 41 -3.33 22.33 20.05
N ILE A 42 -3.01 22.54 18.78
CA ILE A 42 -2.99 23.85 18.14
C ILE A 42 -4.16 23.93 17.18
N ILE A 43 -4.88 25.06 17.19
CA ILE A 43 -6.00 25.31 16.28
C ILE A 43 -5.59 26.40 15.29
N VAL A 44 -5.72 26.11 14.00
CA VAL A 44 -5.42 27.04 12.91
C VAL A 44 -6.69 27.29 12.09
N ASN A 45 -6.97 28.54 11.76
CA ASN A 45 -8.11 28.91 10.93
C ASN A 45 -7.62 29.69 9.70
N CYS A 46 -7.82 29.14 8.51
CA CYS A 46 -7.36 29.70 7.24
C CYS A 46 -8.43 30.54 6.50
N HIS A 47 -9.60 30.82 7.09
CA HIS A 47 -10.67 31.57 6.40
C HIS A 47 -10.26 32.98 5.98
N ASN A 48 -9.51 33.68 6.83
CA ASN A 48 -9.05 35.05 6.58
C ASN A 48 -7.56 35.12 6.23
N ASP A 49 -6.85 34.01 6.37
CA ASP A 49 -5.39 33.94 6.21
C ASP A 49 -5.00 32.56 5.67
N PRO A 50 -4.98 32.37 4.34
CA PRO A 50 -4.65 31.09 3.72
C PRO A 50 -3.26 30.55 4.11
N LEU A 51 -2.32 31.42 4.50
CA LEU A 51 -0.96 31.05 4.88
C LEU A 51 -0.80 30.70 6.37
N ALA A 52 -1.86 30.79 7.17
CA ALA A 52 -1.81 30.57 8.62
C ALA A 52 -1.20 29.21 8.99
N LEU A 53 -1.61 28.15 8.28
CA LEU A 53 -1.14 26.80 8.53
C LEU A 53 0.35 26.64 8.24
N ARG A 54 0.81 27.16 7.09
CA ARG A 54 2.23 27.10 6.73
C ARG A 54 3.09 27.81 7.76
N ARG A 55 2.73 29.04 8.15
CA ARG A 55 3.46 29.81 9.18
C ARG A 55 3.49 29.09 10.52
N MET A 56 2.40 28.42 10.89
CA MET A 56 2.35 27.61 12.09
C MET A 56 3.33 26.43 11.99
N LEU A 57 3.29 25.66 10.90
CA LEU A 57 4.18 24.51 10.71
C LEU A 57 5.66 24.91 10.72
N ASP A 58 6.01 26.04 10.09
CA ASP A 58 7.36 26.61 10.11
C ASP A 58 7.84 26.92 11.54
N TYR A 59 6.95 27.47 12.39
CA TYR A 59 7.26 27.72 13.80
C TYR A 59 7.47 26.40 14.58
N LEU A 60 6.59 25.42 14.35
CA LEU A 60 6.59 24.13 15.04
C LEU A 60 7.76 23.24 14.64
N HIS A 61 8.38 23.45 13.49
CA HIS A 61 9.54 22.70 13.02
C HIS A 61 10.68 22.62 14.05
N SER A 62 10.87 23.69 14.83
CA SER A 62 11.91 23.79 15.86
C SER A 62 11.63 23.01 17.16
N LEU A 63 10.41 22.50 17.34
CA LEU A 63 9.98 21.86 18.58
C LEU A 63 10.13 20.34 18.50
N SER A 64 10.46 19.70 19.62
CA SER A 64 10.72 18.25 19.70
C SER A 64 9.57 17.41 20.29
N LEU A 65 8.42 18.03 20.58
CA LEU A 65 7.29 17.37 21.25
C LEU A 65 6.24 16.89 20.24
N GLU A 66 5.50 15.84 20.57
CA GLU A 66 4.34 15.44 19.77
C GLU A 66 3.29 16.55 19.75
N MET A 67 2.71 16.83 18.58
CA MET A 67 1.77 17.93 18.42
C MET A 67 0.65 17.57 17.47
N THR A 68 -0.57 17.95 17.86
CA THR A 68 -1.76 17.88 17.03
C THR A 68 -2.14 19.28 16.56
N VAL A 69 -2.08 19.51 15.25
CA VAL A 69 -2.56 20.73 14.61
C VAL A 69 -3.93 20.44 13.99
N LYS A 70 -4.98 21.03 14.55
CA LYS A 70 -6.33 21.01 13.97
C LYS A 70 -6.53 22.25 13.12
N PHE A 71 -6.91 22.11 11.85
CA PHE A 71 -7.11 23.28 10.98
C PHE A 71 -8.49 23.30 10.31
N SER A 72 -8.96 24.50 9.96
CA SER A 72 -10.19 24.73 9.20
C SER A 72 -10.04 25.80 8.13
N GLY A 73 -10.97 25.83 7.19
CA GLY A 73 -10.95 26.72 6.03
C GLY A 73 -10.05 26.19 4.90
N GLN A 74 -9.78 27.06 3.93
CA GLN A 74 -8.91 26.76 2.80
C GLN A 74 -7.51 27.32 3.06
N CYS A 75 -6.58 26.45 3.44
CA CYS A 75 -5.18 26.81 3.59
C CYS A 75 -4.44 26.65 2.25
N GLU A 76 -3.45 27.49 2.01
CA GLU A 76 -2.63 27.47 0.80
C GLU A 76 -1.43 26.54 0.98
N GLY A 77 -1.23 25.66 0.00
CA GLY A 77 -0.03 24.84 -0.16
C GLY A 77 1.02 25.50 -1.06
N PRO A 78 2.21 24.90 -1.19
CA PRO A 78 2.56 23.59 -0.65
C PRO A 78 3.02 23.64 0.82
N ILE A 79 2.90 22.49 1.47
CA ILE A 79 3.27 22.25 2.85
C ILE A 79 4.40 21.22 2.90
N LEU A 80 5.43 21.51 3.68
CA LEU A 80 6.54 20.62 3.97
C LEU A 80 6.50 20.21 5.44
N ILE A 81 6.60 18.90 5.70
CA ILE A 81 6.63 18.32 7.04
C ILE A 81 7.94 17.53 7.18
N GLU A 82 8.87 18.07 7.96
CA GLU A 82 10.22 17.52 8.21
C GLU A 82 10.48 17.31 9.70
N ARG A 83 9.42 16.97 10.46
CA ARG A 83 9.53 16.71 11.90
C ARG A 83 8.69 15.52 12.32
N ASP A 84 9.18 14.80 13.30
CA ASP A 84 8.47 13.70 13.94
C ASP A 84 7.32 14.18 14.84
N GLY A 85 6.36 13.30 15.08
CA GLY A 85 5.30 13.48 16.06
C GLY A 85 4.25 14.53 15.67
N LEU A 86 4.16 14.93 14.41
CA LEU A 86 3.12 15.84 13.94
C LEU A 86 1.86 15.06 13.52
N THR A 87 0.72 15.40 14.12
CA THR A 87 -0.61 15.03 13.63
C THR A 87 -1.29 16.27 13.05
N LEU A 88 -1.52 16.31 11.75
CA LEU A 88 -2.30 17.34 11.08
C LEU A 88 -3.71 16.81 10.81
N THR A 89 -4.73 17.47 11.37
CA THR A 89 -6.12 17.03 11.24
C THR A 89 -7.03 18.16 10.79
N GLY A 90 -7.95 17.88 9.88
CA GLY A 90 -9.01 18.80 9.53
C GLY A 90 -10.04 18.94 10.65
N SER A 91 -10.77 20.06 10.65
CA SER A 91 -11.88 20.29 11.56
C SER A 91 -13.14 19.54 11.13
N ASP A 92 -13.84 18.96 12.09
CA ASP A 92 -15.12 18.28 11.85
C ASP A 92 -16.28 19.27 11.67
N GLN A 93 -16.10 20.51 12.17
CA GLN A 93 -17.13 21.55 12.17
C GLN A 93 -17.12 22.40 10.89
N ASP A 94 -15.93 22.59 10.33
CA ASP A 94 -15.68 23.45 9.18
C ASP A 94 -14.87 22.68 8.14
N ASN A 95 -15.18 22.84 6.86
CA ASN A 95 -14.40 22.23 5.79
C ASN A 95 -12.92 22.62 5.92
N ALA A 96 -12.04 21.62 5.97
CA ALA A 96 -10.60 21.79 5.99
C ALA A 96 -10.03 21.35 4.64
N THR A 97 -9.39 22.28 3.94
CA THR A 97 -8.82 22.04 2.62
C THR A 97 -7.42 22.62 2.53
N ILE A 98 -6.47 21.85 2.01
CA ILE A 98 -5.19 22.36 1.52
C ILE A 98 -5.32 22.51 0.01
N SER A 99 -5.14 23.71 -0.50
CA SER A 99 -5.32 24.01 -1.92
C SER A 99 -4.03 24.56 -2.53
N MET A 100 -3.68 24.09 -3.72
CA MET A 100 -2.49 24.52 -4.44
C MET A 100 -2.90 25.33 -5.68
N HIS A 101 -2.83 26.66 -5.58
CA HIS A 101 -3.15 27.58 -6.68
C HIS A 101 -1.88 28.22 -7.24
N GLY A 102 -1.32 27.72 -8.35
CA GLY A 102 -0.33 28.49 -9.14
C GLY A 102 1.00 27.81 -9.51
N SER A 103 1.59 28.37 -10.56
CA SER A 103 2.80 28.04 -11.38
C SER A 103 3.63 26.77 -11.11
N SER A 104 3.58 25.86 -12.09
CA SER A 104 4.53 24.87 -12.66
C SER A 104 5.80 24.38 -11.95
N GLN A 105 6.36 25.03 -10.93
CA GLN A 105 7.61 24.62 -10.29
C GLN A 105 7.40 23.60 -9.17
N GLN A 106 6.28 23.68 -8.44
CA GLN A 106 5.99 22.74 -7.34
C GLN A 106 4.87 21.81 -7.76
N GLN A 107 5.18 20.51 -7.80
CA GLN A 107 4.28 19.48 -8.31
C GLN A 107 3.46 18.79 -7.21
N THR A 108 3.68 19.11 -5.94
CA THR A 108 3.08 18.38 -4.81
C THR A 108 2.54 19.34 -3.75
N ALA A 109 1.27 19.17 -3.34
CA ALA A 109 0.66 20.01 -2.32
C ALA A 109 1.19 19.76 -0.90
N ILE A 110 1.50 18.51 -0.55
CA ILE A 110 2.07 18.15 0.74
C ILE A 110 3.27 17.23 0.54
N VAL A 111 4.41 17.58 1.10
CA VAL A 111 5.59 16.71 1.16
C VAL A 111 5.88 16.38 2.62
N VAL A 112 5.99 15.09 2.92
CA VAL A 112 6.52 14.61 4.19
C VAL A 112 7.88 13.97 3.92
N SER A 113 8.93 14.50 4.54
CA SER A 113 10.31 14.07 4.30
C SER A 113 11.02 13.81 5.63
N SER A 114 11.73 12.69 5.74
CA SER A 114 12.52 12.35 6.95
C SER A 114 11.75 12.49 8.27
N ALA A 115 10.47 12.11 8.27
CA ALA A 115 9.56 12.40 9.37
C ALA A 115 8.52 11.30 9.62
N VAL A 116 8.11 11.17 10.88
CA VAL A 116 6.96 10.36 11.33
C VAL A 116 5.75 11.26 11.58
N SER A 117 4.69 11.14 10.79
CA SER A 117 3.51 12.00 10.91
C SER A 117 2.18 11.32 10.63
N SER A 118 1.08 11.98 11.02
CA SER A 118 -0.29 11.56 10.69
C SER A 118 -1.09 12.69 10.05
N LEU A 119 -1.80 12.38 8.98
CA LEU A 119 -2.63 13.31 8.22
C LEU A 119 -4.08 12.81 8.19
N ARG A 120 -5.04 13.58 8.71
CA ARG A 120 -6.40 13.07 8.99
C ARG A 120 -7.52 14.02 8.60
N ASN A 121 -8.57 13.48 7.98
CA ASN A 121 -9.87 14.13 7.78
C ASN A 121 -9.84 15.53 7.11
N PHE A 122 -9.15 15.67 5.99
CA PHE A 122 -9.19 16.92 5.20
C PHE A 122 -9.12 16.65 3.69
N SER A 123 -9.49 17.66 2.92
CA SER A 123 -9.41 17.62 1.45
C SER A 123 -8.10 18.24 0.96
N ILE A 124 -7.58 17.72 -0.14
CA ILE A 124 -6.44 18.29 -0.87
C ILE A 124 -6.93 18.62 -2.27
N ASP A 125 -6.95 19.91 -2.56
CA ASP A 125 -7.37 20.47 -3.83
C ASP A 125 -6.12 20.82 -4.66
N ILE A 126 -5.97 20.12 -5.77
CA ILE A 126 -4.77 20.13 -6.61
C ILE A 126 -5.14 20.35 -8.07
N PRO A 127 -4.35 21.13 -8.83
CA PRO A 127 -4.50 21.23 -10.27
C PRO A 127 -4.31 19.88 -10.96
N ASP A 128 -4.79 19.78 -12.20
CA ASP A 128 -4.60 18.60 -13.05
C ASP A 128 -3.13 18.16 -13.09
N ARG A 129 -2.91 16.85 -12.87
CA ARG A 129 -1.59 16.20 -12.88
C ARG A 129 -0.61 16.67 -11.80
N SER A 130 -1.08 17.38 -10.78
CA SER A 130 -0.29 17.62 -9.57
C SER A 130 -0.49 16.50 -8.54
N ARG A 131 0.53 16.24 -7.72
CA ARG A 131 0.46 15.27 -6.62
C ARG A 131 -0.17 15.93 -5.40
N ALA A 132 -0.99 15.19 -4.69
CA ALA A 132 -1.60 15.63 -3.44
C ALA A 132 -0.62 15.45 -2.26
N LEU A 133 0.04 14.29 -2.21
CA LEU A 133 0.94 13.92 -1.13
C LEU A 133 2.11 13.13 -1.68
N ARG A 134 3.32 13.53 -1.29
CA ARG A 134 4.55 12.75 -1.47
C ARG A 134 5.18 12.46 -0.11
N ILE A 135 5.58 11.21 0.09
CA ILE A 135 6.22 10.72 1.30
C ILE A 135 7.58 10.17 0.88
N GLU A 136 8.65 10.83 1.32
CA GLU A 136 10.02 10.61 0.84
C GLU A 136 11.06 10.62 1.98
N ALA A 137 12.31 10.28 1.64
CA ALA A 137 13.46 10.33 2.53
C ALA A 137 13.27 9.55 3.85
N ASN A 138 12.89 8.27 3.79
CA ASN A 138 12.66 7.41 4.95
C ASN A 138 11.54 7.90 5.89
N ALA A 139 10.56 8.64 5.38
CA ALA A 139 9.41 9.08 6.17
C ALA A 139 8.45 7.91 6.47
N THR A 140 7.72 8.02 7.59
CA THR A 140 6.64 7.09 7.95
C THR A 140 5.36 7.86 8.20
N VAL A 141 4.34 7.65 7.37
CA VAL A 141 3.12 8.46 7.39
C VAL A 141 1.88 7.61 7.55
N THR A 142 0.98 8.04 8.44
CA THR A 142 -0.38 7.48 8.55
C THR A 142 -1.40 8.46 7.98
N ILE A 143 -2.12 8.07 6.93
CA ILE A 143 -3.23 8.84 6.36
C ILE A 143 -4.58 8.22 6.71
N ASP A 144 -5.55 9.06 7.06
CA ASP A 144 -6.87 8.64 7.52
C ASP A 144 -7.96 9.56 6.98
N GLY A 145 -8.78 9.07 6.04
CA GLY A 145 -9.89 9.83 5.46
C GLY A 145 -9.47 11.10 4.71
N LEU A 146 -8.35 11.07 3.97
CA LEU A 146 -7.97 12.18 3.08
C LEU A 146 -8.80 12.12 1.80
N LYS A 147 -9.05 13.27 1.19
CA LYS A 147 -9.90 13.39 -0.01
C LYS A 147 -9.21 14.22 -1.09
N THR A 148 -9.36 13.83 -2.34
CA THR A 148 -9.00 14.64 -3.50
C THR A 148 -10.15 14.61 -4.51
N ALA A 149 -10.21 15.60 -5.41
CA ALA A 149 -11.19 15.60 -6.50
C ALA A 149 -10.80 14.69 -7.67
N PHE A 150 -9.62 14.04 -7.61
CA PHE A 150 -9.09 13.26 -8.72
C PHE A 150 -9.91 11.99 -8.97
N ILE A 151 -10.13 11.68 -10.25
CA ILE A 151 -10.84 10.47 -10.69
C ILE A 151 -9.86 9.63 -11.50
N PHE A 152 -9.65 8.39 -11.05
CA PHE A 152 -8.77 7.46 -11.74
C PHE A 152 -9.25 7.16 -13.16
N ASN A 153 -8.34 7.33 -14.13
CA ASN A 153 -8.55 6.93 -15.51
C ASN A 153 -7.56 5.82 -15.89
N PRO A 154 -8.00 4.57 -16.07
CA PRO A 154 -7.10 3.45 -16.38
C PRO A 154 -6.42 3.58 -17.75
N LYS A 155 -6.96 4.40 -18.67
CA LYS A 155 -6.35 4.64 -19.99
C LYS A 155 -5.22 5.69 -19.96
N ALA A 156 -5.16 6.47 -18.88
CA ALA A 156 -4.14 7.50 -18.66
C ALA A 156 -3.89 7.60 -17.15
N PRO A 157 -3.27 6.57 -16.55
CA PRO A 157 -3.15 6.45 -15.10
C PRO A 157 -2.31 7.59 -14.52
N PHE A 158 -2.79 8.14 -13.40
CA PHE A 158 -2.09 9.14 -12.60
C PHE A 158 -2.42 8.89 -11.12
N TYR A 159 -1.41 9.09 -10.26
CA TYR A 159 -1.46 8.69 -8.85
C TYR A 159 -1.16 9.89 -7.94
N PRO A 160 -2.15 10.69 -7.51
CA PRO A 160 -1.92 11.85 -6.66
C PRO A 160 -1.16 11.55 -5.35
N PHE A 161 -1.20 10.32 -4.85
CA PHE A 161 -0.44 9.90 -3.66
C PHE A 161 0.79 9.10 -4.07
N VAL A 162 1.95 9.47 -3.54
CA VAL A 162 3.24 8.83 -3.82
C VAL A 162 3.96 8.52 -2.52
N THR A 163 4.49 7.30 -2.41
CA THR A 163 5.42 6.89 -1.37
C THR A 163 6.69 6.39 -2.05
N ASP A 164 7.80 7.08 -1.82
CA ASP A 164 9.09 6.78 -2.43
C ASP A 164 10.27 6.96 -1.46
N ASP A 165 11.47 6.64 -1.94
CA ASP A 165 12.72 6.83 -1.20
C ASP A 165 12.72 6.18 0.20
N ASN A 166 12.57 4.85 0.23
CA ASN A 166 12.55 4.00 1.43
C ASN A 166 11.50 4.39 2.48
N SER A 167 10.39 4.99 2.06
CA SER A 167 9.36 5.47 2.97
C SER A 167 8.26 4.43 3.22
N THR A 168 7.50 4.64 4.29
CA THR A 168 6.37 3.78 4.65
C THR A 168 5.07 4.57 4.77
N LEU A 169 4.01 4.05 4.16
CA LEU A 169 2.66 4.59 4.26
C LEU A 169 1.72 3.59 4.95
N PHE A 170 0.93 4.08 5.91
CA PHE A 170 -0.25 3.40 6.45
C PHE A 170 -1.52 4.16 6.02
N ALA A 171 -2.43 3.50 5.32
CA ALA A 171 -3.64 4.13 4.78
C ALA A 171 -4.92 3.53 5.37
N LYS A 172 -5.79 4.39 5.89
CA LYS A 172 -7.11 4.05 6.47
C LYS A 172 -8.23 4.88 5.86
N ASN A 173 -9.41 4.29 5.75
CA ASN A 173 -10.66 4.98 5.40
C ASN A 173 -10.55 5.84 4.12
N GLN A 174 -9.69 5.46 3.18
CA GLN A 174 -9.54 6.20 1.93
C GLN A 174 -10.62 5.78 0.94
N ASN A 175 -11.19 6.74 0.22
CA ASN A 175 -12.16 6.48 -0.85
C ASN A 175 -11.69 7.11 -2.14
N ARG A 176 -11.71 6.36 -3.25
CA ARG A 176 -11.11 6.76 -4.53
C ARG A 176 -9.65 7.13 -4.33
N PHE A 177 -8.89 6.18 -3.80
CA PHE A 177 -7.49 6.37 -3.42
C PHE A 177 -6.56 5.87 -4.52
N GLN A 178 -5.74 6.76 -5.10
CA GLN A 178 -4.79 6.40 -6.15
C GLN A 178 -3.36 6.57 -5.68
N LEU A 179 -2.68 5.45 -5.45
CA LEU A 179 -1.37 5.38 -4.80
C LEU A 179 -0.32 4.77 -5.73
N GLN A 180 0.84 5.41 -5.78
CA GLN A 180 2.09 4.85 -6.32
C GLN A 180 3.07 4.57 -5.17
N VAL A 181 3.67 3.38 -5.17
CA VAL A 181 4.71 2.96 -4.22
C VAL A 181 5.96 2.58 -5.01
N SER A 182 7.08 3.25 -4.74
CA SER A 182 8.32 3.10 -5.51
C SER A 182 9.58 3.29 -4.65
N GLY A 183 10.76 3.05 -5.22
CA GLY A 183 12.03 3.34 -4.54
C GLY A 183 12.21 2.55 -3.24
N SER A 184 11.99 1.23 -3.28
CA SER A 184 12.08 0.33 -2.12
C SER A 184 11.21 0.73 -0.93
N SER A 185 10.05 1.34 -1.21
CA SER A 185 9.10 1.80 -0.19
C SER A 185 8.04 0.75 0.13
N ALA A 186 7.29 0.99 1.20
CA ALA A 186 6.21 0.11 1.64
C ALA A 186 4.87 0.86 1.81
N ALA A 187 3.78 0.21 1.44
CA ALA A 187 2.43 0.66 1.78
C ALA A 187 1.63 -0.44 2.49
N ASN A 188 0.98 -0.08 3.59
CA ASN A 188 0.05 -0.92 4.32
C ASN A 188 -1.35 -0.31 4.29
N LEU A 189 -2.22 -0.91 3.47
CA LEU A 189 -3.63 -0.54 3.39
C LEU A 189 -4.39 -1.27 4.51
N MET A 190 -4.73 -0.51 5.54
CA MET A 190 -5.48 -0.99 6.70
C MET A 190 -6.99 -0.95 6.41
N GLU A 191 -7.86 -0.83 7.40
CA GLU A 191 -9.31 -0.88 7.21
C GLU A 191 -9.90 0.30 6.42
N GLY A 192 -11.03 0.03 5.74
CA GLY A 192 -11.92 1.05 5.21
C GLY A 192 -11.55 1.63 3.84
N ASN A 193 -10.55 1.08 3.15
CA ASN A 193 -10.12 1.59 1.85
C ASN A 193 -10.99 1.05 0.70
N ARG A 194 -11.51 1.96 -0.13
CA ARG A 194 -12.42 1.62 -1.24
C ARG A 194 -12.03 2.34 -2.53
N GLN A 195 -12.35 1.69 -3.66
CA GLN A 195 -12.06 2.21 -5.00
C GLN A 195 -10.57 2.55 -5.17
N VAL A 196 -9.69 1.68 -4.64
CA VAL A 196 -8.25 1.90 -4.66
C VAL A 196 -7.70 1.58 -6.05
N ALA A 197 -6.88 2.48 -6.60
CA ALA A 197 -5.97 2.17 -7.71
C ALA A 197 -4.53 2.20 -7.19
N LEU A 198 -3.81 1.10 -7.34
CA LEU A 198 -2.49 0.91 -6.75
C LEU A 198 -1.47 0.58 -7.82
N ASN A 199 -0.31 1.23 -7.78
CA ASN A 199 0.84 0.90 -8.61
C ASN A 199 2.08 0.68 -7.74
N VAL A 200 2.67 -0.51 -7.81
CA VAL A 200 3.84 -0.92 -7.02
C VAL A 200 4.99 -1.25 -7.96
N LEU A 201 6.13 -0.58 -7.77
CA LEU A 201 7.29 -0.74 -8.64
C LEU A 201 8.62 -0.56 -7.92
N ASP A 202 9.73 -0.82 -8.61
CA ASP A 202 11.09 -0.62 -8.13
C ASP A 202 11.39 -1.26 -6.77
N THR A 203 11.19 -2.58 -6.67
CA THR A 203 11.45 -3.38 -5.45
C THR A 203 10.63 -2.94 -4.23
N SER A 204 9.53 -2.23 -4.46
CA SER A 204 8.62 -1.78 -3.40
C SER A 204 7.58 -2.84 -3.08
N MET A 205 6.92 -2.67 -1.94
CA MET A 205 5.85 -3.57 -1.51
C MET A 205 4.57 -2.83 -1.15
N ALA A 206 3.44 -3.44 -1.43
CA ALA A 206 2.18 -3.03 -0.85
C ALA A 206 1.41 -4.24 -0.32
N ARG A 207 0.78 -4.09 0.82
CA ARG A 207 -0.11 -5.11 1.37
C ARG A 207 -1.40 -4.48 1.86
N THR A 208 -2.46 -5.27 1.86
CA THR A 208 -3.67 -4.98 2.63
C THR A 208 -3.76 -5.96 3.78
N THR A 209 -4.20 -5.50 4.95
CA THR A 209 -4.42 -6.37 6.13
C THR A 209 -5.90 -6.51 6.50
N SER A 210 -6.79 -5.95 5.69
CA SER A 210 -8.23 -5.86 5.95
C SER A 210 -9.03 -5.99 4.65
N SER A 211 -10.36 -6.08 4.78
CA SER A 211 -11.31 -6.18 3.66
C SER A 211 -11.41 -4.88 2.85
N ASN A 212 -10.39 -4.61 2.04
CA ASN A 212 -10.30 -3.45 1.14
C ASN A 212 -10.75 -3.77 -0.28
N GLN A 213 -11.15 -2.73 -1.02
CA GLN A 213 -11.64 -2.86 -2.40
C GLN A 213 -10.74 -2.10 -3.38
N PHE A 214 -10.17 -2.83 -4.32
CA PHE A 214 -9.29 -2.33 -5.36
C PHE A 214 -9.98 -2.40 -6.73
N ASP A 215 -9.98 -1.27 -7.43
CA ASP A 215 -10.43 -1.20 -8.81
C ASP A 215 -9.32 -1.64 -9.77
N ASP A 216 -8.06 -1.32 -9.46
CA ASP A 216 -6.90 -1.61 -10.30
C ASP A 216 -5.66 -1.77 -9.41
N VAL A 217 -4.94 -2.88 -9.57
CA VAL A 217 -3.64 -3.11 -8.94
C VAL A 217 -2.64 -3.46 -10.03
N GLU A 218 -1.57 -2.69 -10.12
CA GLU A 218 -0.46 -2.95 -11.02
C GLU A 218 0.82 -3.14 -10.23
N VAL A 219 1.53 -4.24 -10.50
CA VAL A 219 2.78 -4.61 -9.84
C VAL A 219 3.83 -4.85 -10.92
N SER A 220 4.96 -4.16 -10.85
CA SER A 220 6.04 -4.26 -11.83
C SER A 220 7.41 -4.04 -11.19
N GLY A 221 8.51 -4.12 -11.95
CA GLY A 221 9.84 -3.71 -11.46
C GLY A 221 10.36 -4.44 -10.21
N ASN A 222 10.13 -5.75 -10.09
CA ASN A 222 10.39 -6.56 -8.87
C ASN A 222 9.54 -6.14 -7.64
N GLY A 223 8.42 -5.45 -7.85
CA GLY A 223 7.48 -5.13 -6.79
C GLY A 223 6.72 -6.36 -6.27
N TYR A 224 6.20 -6.24 -5.05
CA TYR A 224 5.39 -7.25 -4.38
C TYR A 224 4.04 -6.69 -3.94
N PHE A 225 2.96 -7.44 -4.18
CA PHE A 225 1.64 -7.14 -3.65
C PHE A 225 1.05 -8.31 -2.87
N LEU A 226 0.48 -8.05 -1.69
CA LEU A 226 -0.31 -9.01 -0.92
C LEU A 226 -1.73 -8.50 -0.69
N GLY A 227 -2.70 -9.19 -1.29
CA GLY A 227 -4.14 -9.05 -1.08
C GLY A 227 -4.65 -9.97 0.04
N ASP A 228 -4.73 -9.51 1.28
CA ASP A 228 -5.13 -10.34 2.42
C ASP A 228 -6.51 -9.97 3.01
N ASN A 229 -7.07 -10.87 3.82
CA ASN A 229 -8.25 -10.69 4.68
C ASN A 229 -9.48 -10.16 3.95
N GLN A 230 -10.06 -11.00 3.09
CA GLN A 230 -11.29 -10.71 2.33
C GLN A 230 -11.18 -9.47 1.42
N SER A 231 -9.98 -9.16 0.96
CA SER A 231 -9.77 -8.09 -0.02
C SER A 231 -10.39 -8.46 -1.38
N SER A 232 -10.86 -7.46 -2.12
CA SER A 232 -11.45 -7.64 -3.45
C SER A 232 -10.70 -6.81 -4.47
N ILE A 233 -10.07 -7.47 -5.43
CA ILE A 233 -9.34 -6.87 -6.54
C ILE A 233 -10.13 -7.08 -7.83
N LYS A 234 -10.53 -5.99 -8.49
CA LYS A 234 -11.22 -6.08 -9.79
C LYS A 234 -10.26 -6.45 -10.91
N LEU A 235 -9.14 -5.75 -11.02
CA LEU A 235 -8.12 -5.99 -12.04
C LEU A 235 -6.74 -6.04 -11.37
N LEU A 236 -6.05 -7.17 -11.53
CA LEU A 236 -4.67 -7.36 -11.10
C LEU A 236 -3.75 -7.50 -12.31
N LYS A 237 -2.75 -6.64 -12.40
CA LYS A 237 -1.74 -6.64 -13.46
C LYS A 237 -0.37 -6.90 -12.85
N ILE A 238 0.35 -7.89 -13.38
CA ILE A 238 1.64 -8.32 -12.86
C ILE A 238 2.63 -8.36 -14.02
N TRP A 239 3.65 -7.52 -13.96
CA TRP A 239 4.58 -7.30 -15.08
C TRP A 239 6.05 -7.52 -14.70
N SER A 240 6.88 -7.71 -15.72
CA SER A 240 8.34 -7.78 -15.60
C SER A 240 8.82 -8.95 -14.73
N LYS A 241 9.10 -8.71 -13.45
CA LYS A 241 9.56 -9.69 -12.46
C LYS A 241 8.79 -9.59 -11.13
N ALA A 242 7.57 -9.05 -11.21
CA ALA A 242 6.73 -8.80 -10.05
C ALA A 242 6.06 -10.07 -9.53
N VAL A 243 5.65 -9.98 -8.27
CA VAL A 243 4.95 -11.03 -7.54
C VAL A 243 3.68 -10.45 -6.93
N ALA A 244 2.57 -11.17 -7.06
CA ALA A 244 1.34 -10.84 -6.34
C ALA A 244 0.70 -12.08 -5.72
N GLU A 245 0.19 -11.91 -4.52
CA GLU A 245 -0.46 -12.97 -3.76
C GLU A 245 -1.83 -12.49 -3.28
N VAL A 246 -2.79 -13.40 -3.21
CA VAL A 246 -4.05 -13.18 -2.49
C VAL A 246 -4.29 -14.28 -1.47
N ASP A 247 -4.68 -13.89 -0.27
CA ASP A 247 -4.83 -14.79 0.86
C ASP A 247 -6.10 -14.50 1.68
N ASN A 248 -6.50 -15.48 2.49
CA ASN A 248 -7.59 -15.43 3.47
C ASN A 248 -8.89 -14.89 2.87
N GLN A 249 -9.50 -15.70 2.00
CA GLN A 249 -10.79 -15.40 1.35
C GLN A 249 -10.78 -14.15 0.45
N SER A 250 -9.60 -13.72 -0.01
CA SER A 250 -9.48 -12.61 -0.94
C SER A 250 -9.85 -13.03 -2.36
N THR A 251 -10.24 -12.05 -3.19
CA THR A 251 -10.76 -12.32 -4.53
C THR A 251 -10.10 -11.47 -5.60
N VAL A 252 -9.86 -12.06 -6.77
CA VAL A 252 -9.42 -11.35 -7.99
C VAL A 252 -10.38 -11.64 -9.13
N LYS A 253 -10.88 -10.62 -9.83
CA LYS A 253 -11.86 -10.79 -10.93
C LYS A 253 -11.26 -10.85 -12.33
N GLU A 254 -10.09 -10.28 -12.52
CA GLU A 254 -9.37 -10.29 -13.79
C GLU A 254 -7.87 -10.25 -13.51
N ILE A 255 -7.11 -11.07 -14.23
CA ILE A 255 -5.66 -11.17 -14.09
C ILE A 255 -4.99 -10.93 -15.44
N MET A 256 -4.03 -10.02 -15.45
CA MET A 256 -3.10 -9.77 -16.55
C MET A 256 -1.68 -10.05 -16.06
N MET A 257 -0.95 -10.93 -16.73
CA MET A 257 0.41 -11.30 -16.34
C MET A 257 1.34 -11.28 -17.54
N GLY A 258 2.51 -10.66 -17.40
CA GLY A 258 3.52 -10.60 -18.46
C GLY A 258 4.95 -10.56 -17.93
N GLY A 259 5.85 -11.36 -18.52
CA GLY A 259 7.28 -11.36 -18.20
C GLY A 259 7.74 -12.64 -17.52
N GLN A 260 8.37 -12.53 -16.36
CA GLN A 260 8.78 -13.61 -15.44
C GLN A 260 8.08 -13.38 -14.10
N THR A 261 6.78 -13.62 -14.05
CA THR A 261 5.93 -13.18 -12.95
C THR A 261 5.34 -14.34 -12.17
N LEU A 262 4.99 -14.08 -10.92
CA LEU A 262 4.32 -15.06 -10.05
C LEU A 262 3.00 -14.48 -9.55
N PHE A 263 1.96 -15.30 -9.62
CA PHE A 263 0.71 -15.10 -8.91
C PHE A 263 0.41 -16.32 -8.04
N ALA A 264 -0.06 -16.09 -6.81
CA ALA A 264 -0.59 -17.16 -5.98
C ALA A 264 -1.90 -16.78 -5.28
N ALA A 265 -2.79 -17.75 -5.11
CA ALA A 265 -4.00 -17.62 -4.31
C ALA A 265 -4.07 -18.69 -3.21
N TYR A 266 -4.31 -18.26 -1.98
CA TYR A 266 -4.22 -19.07 -0.77
C TYR A 266 -5.46 -18.98 0.13
N ASN A 267 -5.63 -19.99 0.98
CA ASN A 267 -6.58 -20.04 2.10
C ASN A 267 -7.98 -19.51 1.75
N GLN A 268 -8.71 -20.28 0.94
CA GLN A 268 -10.08 -20.01 0.48
C GLN A 268 -10.22 -18.77 -0.39
N SER A 269 -9.11 -18.20 -0.87
CA SER A 269 -9.13 -17.15 -1.88
C SER A 269 -9.62 -17.68 -3.22
N SER A 270 -10.07 -16.77 -4.07
CA SER A 270 -10.61 -17.12 -5.39
C SER A 270 -10.17 -16.17 -6.48
N THR A 271 -10.00 -16.72 -7.69
CA THR A 271 -9.84 -15.94 -8.90
C THR A 271 -10.97 -16.24 -9.87
N THR A 272 -11.40 -15.21 -10.59
CA THR A 272 -12.32 -15.32 -11.71
C THR A 272 -11.62 -14.78 -12.95
N GLY A 273 -11.87 -15.40 -14.10
CA GLY A 273 -11.38 -14.91 -15.39
C GLY A 273 -12.11 -13.64 -15.86
N PRO A 274 -11.55 -12.92 -16.85
CA PRO A 274 -10.56 -13.43 -17.79
C PRO A 274 -9.11 -13.46 -17.26
N TYR A 275 -8.31 -14.33 -17.87
CA TYR A 275 -6.88 -14.48 -17.60
C TYR A 275 -6.10 -14.14 -18.88
N TRP A 276 -5.25 -13.13 -18.81
CA TRP A 276 -4.41 -12.72 -19.93
C TRP A 276 -2.95 -12.97 -19.58
N LEU A 277 -2.40 -14.06 -20.12
CA LEU A 277 -1.07 -14.55 -19.74
C LEU A 277 -0.09 -14.43 -20.91
N TRP A 278 0.97 -13.66 -20.70
CA TRP A 278 2.07 -13.43 -21.62
C TRP A 278 3.41 -13.79 -20.94
N GLY A 279 4.37 -14.31 -21.70
CA GLY A 279 5.68 -14.70 -21.15
C GLY A 279 5.65 -15.96 -20.27
N ASN A 280 6.61 -16.04 -19.35
CA ASN A 280 6.83 -17.17 -18.45
C ASN A 280 6.16 -16.83 -17.11
N VAL A 281 5.02 -17.44 -16.83
CA VAL A 281 4.24 -17.12 -15.62
C VAL A 281 4.18 -18.32 -14.68
N VAL A 282 4.22 -18.04 -13.39
CA VAL A 282 3.88 -19.01 -12.34
C VAL A 282 2.52 -18.65 -11.78
N PHE A 283 1.60 -19.61 -11.78
CA PHE A 283 0.26 -19.46 -11.24
C PHE A 283 0.00 -20.58 -10.23
N GLU A 284 -0.15 -20.24 -8.96
CA GLU A 284 -0.30 -21.22 -7.87
C GLU A 284 -1.63 -21.06 -7.15
N LEU A 285 -2.29 -22.19 -6.88
CA LEU A 285 -3.49 -22.26 -6.04
C LEU A 285 -3.25 -23.19 -4.86
N LYS A 286 -3.49 -22.75 -3.63
CA LYS A 286 -3.48 -23.66 -2.48
C LYS A 286 -4.66 -23.43 -1.55
N ASN A 287 -5.49 -24.46 -1.36
CA ASN A 287 -6.79 -24.36 -0.70
C ASN A 287 -7.65 -23.24 -1.32
N ALA A 288 -7.53 -23.01 -2.62
CA ALA A 288 -8.08 -21.85 -3.33
C ALA A 288 -8.87 -22.29 -4.56
N SER A 289 -9.55 -21.35 -5.20
CA SER A 289 -10.36 -21.63 -6.39
C SER A 289 -10.06 -20.71 -7.57
N ALA A 290 -10.16 -21.25 -8.78
CA ALA A 290 -10.11 -20.49 -10.02
C ALA A 290 -11.34 -20.84 -10.88
N SER A 291 -12.06 -19.83 -11.33
CA SER A 291 -13.20 -19.98 -12.22
C SER A 291 -12.98 -19.22 -13.54
N GLY A 292 -13.61 -19.69 -14.61
CA GLY A 292 -13.39 -19.15 -15.96
C GLY A 292 -12.00 -19.45 -16.52
N TRP A 293 -11.29 -20.43 -15.93
CA TRP A 293 -9.96 -20.83 -16.38
C TRP A 293 -10.04 -21.48 -17.76
N ARG A 294 -9.07 -21.20 -18.62
CA ARG A 294 -8.92 -21.85 -19.92
C ARG A 294 -7.51 -22.39 -20.02
N SER A 295 -7.36 -23.58 -20.60
CA SER A 295 -6.04 -24.13 -20.90
C SER A 295 -5.27 -23.12 -21.76
N VAL A 296 -4.03 -22.84 -21.38
CA VAL A 296 -3.17 -21.89 -22.09
C VAL A 296 -1.95 -22.66 -22.54
N ASP A 297 -1.75 -22.82 -23.84
CA ASP A 297 -0.53 -23.44 -24.37
C ASP A 297 0.65 -22.46 -24.22
N LYS A 298 1.41 -22.63 -23.13
CA LYS A 298 2.61 -21.84 -22.79
C LYS A 298 3.67 -22.78 -22.22
N PRO A 299 4.69 -23.19 -23.01
CA PRO A 299 5.61 -24.25 -22.63
C PRO A 299 6.52 -23.93 -21.42
N ASN A 300 6.65 -22.65 -21.07
CA ASN A 300 7.51 -22.19 -19.96
C ASN A 300 6.72 -21.67 -18.75
N SER A 301 5.40 -21.83 -18.75
CA SER A 301 4.55 -21.44 -17.63
C SER A 301 4.33 -22.63 -16.70
N ILE A 302 4.29 -22.36 -15.40
CA ILE A 302 3.98 -23.34 -14.36
C ILE A 302 2.63 -22.96 -13.78
N ILE A 303 1.67 -23.87 -13.86
CA ILE A 303 0.36 -23.70 -13.25
C ILE A 303 0.14 -24.88 -12.30
N SER A 304 0.04 -24.62 -11.00
CA SER A 304 -0.05 -25.69 -10.00
C SER A 304 -1.15 -25.44 -8.98
N GLY A 305 -1.59 -26.51 -8.35
CA GLY A 305 -2.69 -26.51 -7.39
C GLY A 305 -2.52 -27.55 -6.29
N LEU A 306 -2.78 -27.18 -5.05
CA LEU A 306 -2.88 -28.08 -3.90
C LEU A 306 -4.23 -27.85 -3.21
N ASN A 307 -5.08 -28.89 -3.16
CA ASN A 307 -6.49 -28.76 -2.73
C ASN A 307 -7.20 -27.59 -3.45
N ALA A 308 -7.03 -27.50 -4.76
CA ALA A 308 -7.55 -26.40 -5.57
C ALA A 308 -8.85 -26.81 -6.27
N THR A 309 -9.77 -25.86 -6.43
CA THR A 309 -10.98 -26.06 -7.26
C THR A 309 -10.88 -25.22 -8.52
N VAL A 310 -10.80 -25.87 -9.69
CA VAL A 310 -10.69 -25.18 -10.99
C VAL A 310 -11.92 -25.48 -11.82
N ASN A 311 -12.65 -24.44 -12.22
CA ASN A 311 -13.91 -24.54 -12.98
C ASN A 311 -14.91 -25.55 -12.37
N GLY A 312 -15.01 -25.57 -11.03
CA GLY A 312 -15.90 -26.47 -10.29
C GLY A 312 -15.37 -27.90 -10.11
N THR A 313 -14.23 -28.26 -10.71
CA THR A 313 -13.58 -29.56 -10.49
C THR A 313 -12.55 -29.43 -9.37
N PHE A 314 -12.61 -30.33 -8.39
CA PHE A 314 -11.66 -30.37 -7.29
C PHE A 314 -10.42 -31.18 -7.65
N TYR A 315 -9.25 -30.62 -7.36
CA TYR A 315 -7.95 -31.24 -7.57
C TYR A 315 -7.18 -31.29 -6.24
N PRO A 316 -6.99 -32.49 -5.64
CA PRO A 316 -6.25 -32.62 -4.39
C PRO A 316 -4.77 -32.29 -4.57
N ASN A 317 -4.16 -32.73 -5.67
CA ASN A 317 -2.90 -32.25 -6.19
C ASN A 317 -3.08 -32.01 -7.69
N TRP A 318 -2.60 -30.89 -8.18
CA TRP A 318 -2.65 -30.49 -9.58
C TRP A 318 -1.31 -29.89 -9.95
N ASP A 319 -0.72 -30.38 -11.04
CA ASP A 319 0.41 -29.72 -11.66
C ASP A 319 0.20 -29.72 -13.17
N TRP A 320 0.34 -28.55 -13.77
CA TRP A 320 0.33 -28.32 -15.20
C TRP A 320 1.66 -27.64 -15.52
N HIS A 321 2.62 -28.46 -15.92
CA HIS A 321 3.79 -28.01 -16.63
C HIS A 321 3.43 -28.02 -18.11
N GLY A 322 3.66 -26.92 -18.82
CA GLY A 322 3.36 -26.85 -20.25
C GLY A 322 4.17 -27.83 -21.09
N GLN A 323 3.71 -29.09 -21.18
CA GLN A 323 3.92 -30.13 -22.20
C GLN A 323 2.74 -31.10 -22.00
N ASP A 324 1.80 -31.30 -22.93
CA ASP A 324 2.05 -31.87 -24.24
C ASP A 324 1.21 -31.19 -25.34
N GLY A 325 1.87 -30.93 -26.46
CA GLY A 325 1.18 -30.72 -27.72
C GLY A 325 0.47 -32.01 -28.15
N GLN A 326 -0.82 -31.89 -28.41
CA GLN A 326 -1.52 -32.60 -29.50
C GLN A 326 -2.47 -31.61 -30.18
#